data_AF-A0A7S2YFK3-F1
#
_entry.id   AF-A0A7S2YFK3-F1
#
_cell.length_a   1.000
_cell.length_b   1.000
_cell.length_c   1.000
_cell.angle_alpha   90.00
_cell.angle_beta   90.00
_cell.angle_gamma   90.00
#
_symmetry.space_group_name_H-M   'P 1'
#
loop_
_entity.id
_entity.type
_entity.pdbx_description
1 polymer ?
#
loop_
_entity_poly.entity_id
_entity_poly.type
_entity_poly.pdbx_seq_one_letter_code
_entity_poly.pdbx_strand_id
1 'polypeptide(L)'
;GMGMNTALRDAQAFYQLLQEHDDDLDKVLVEFSKKRVKEGNSLTDLAFNLYCLDEGAQGKETLHMLVRGKLSDWFPSVFTKHPQMIIGSPKYNLADVYQIATQLNIIPKHRAINDQIRRKYYEESIGMLPKASAASSTGILVLLGLSALSVAGMVAGMKFYAAT
;
A
#
# COMPACT_ATOMS: atom_id res chain seq x y z
N GLY A 1 -0.35 9.75 -5.66
CA GLY A 1 -0.92 11.10 -5.80
C GLY A 1 -2.43 11.02 -5.86
N MET A 2 -3.12 11.25 -4.73
CA MET A 2 -4.58 11.14 -4.64
C MET A 2 -5.29 12.45 -4.27
N GLY A 3 -4.56 13.52 -3.94
CA GLY A 3 -5.15 14.79 -3.48
C GLY A 3 -6.15 15.38 -4.48
N MET A 4 -5.77 15.51 -5.75
CA MET A 4 -6.67 16.02 -6.80
C MET A 4 -7.90 15.12 -6.99
N ASN A 5 -7.71 13.80 -7.01
CA ASN A 5 -8.82 12.84 -7.19
C ASN A 5 -9.81 12.92 -6.03
N THR A 6 -9.33 13.10 -4.81
CA THR A 6 -10.19 13.27 -3.63
C THR A 6 -10.93 14.59 -3.68
N ALA A 7 -10.26 15.69 -4.03
CA ALA A 7 -10.91 17.00 -4.17
C ALA A 7 -12.01 17.01 -5.23
N LEU A 8 -11.80 16.36 -6.37
CA LEU A 8 -12.84 16.22 -7.41
C LEU A 8 -14.04 15.39 -6.92
N ARG A 9 -13.77 14.31 -6.17
CA ARG A 9 -14.84 13.50 -5.54
C ARG A 9 -15.59 14.29 -4.46
N ASP A 10 -14.90 15.14 -3.72
CA ASP A 10 -15.51 16.03 -2.73
C ASP A 10 -16.44 17.03 -3.42
N ALA A 11 -15.99 17.70 -4.48
CA ALA A 11 -16.82 18.62 -5.27
C ALA A 11 -18.07 17.93 -5.83
N GLN A 12 -17.91 16.72 -6.38
CA GLN A 12 -19.04 15.93 -6.88
C GLN A 12 -20.04 15.57 -5.77
N ALA A 13 -19.56 15.08 -4.62
CA ALA A 13 -20.41 14.69 -3.51
C ALA A 13 -21.15 15.91 -2.91
N PHE A 14 -20.49 17.06 -2.85
CA PHE A 14 -21.11 18.30 -2.40
C PHE A 14 -22.23 18.73 -3.35
N TYR A 15 -21.98 18.70 -4.66
CA TYR A 15 -22.99 19.04 -5.66
C TYR A 15 -24.21 18.10 -5.63
N GLN A 16 -23.99 16.80 -5.42
CA GLN A 16 -25.10 15.84 -5.25
C GLN A 16 -25.96 16.15 -4.03
N LEU A 17 -25.33 16.52 -2.90
CA LEU A 17 -26.06 16.89 -1.70
C LEU A 17 -26.88 18.19 -1.88
N LEU A 18 -26.36 19.16 -2.62
CA LEU A 18 -27.13 20.37 -2.99
C LEU A 18 -28.42 20.01 -3.73
N GLN A 19 -28.34 19.07 -4.68
CA GLN A 19 -29.51 18.57 -5.40
C GLN A 19 -30.47 17.76 -4.52
N GLU A 20 -29.95 16.97 -3.57
CA GLU A 20 -30.75 16.13 -2.67
C GLU A 20 -31.53 16.94 -1.62
N HIS A 21 -31.01 18.10 -1.22
CA HIS A 21 -31.55 18.92 -0.12
C HIS A 21 -32.07 20.29 -0.58
N ASP A 22 -32.35 20.47 -1.87
CA ASP A 22 -32.89 21.71 -2.45
C ASP A 22 -32.10 22.97 -2.03
N ASP A 23 -30.78 22.90 -2.13
CA ASP A 23 -29.84 23.97 -1.73
C ASP A 23 -29.91 24.39 -0.23
N ASP A 24 -30.50 23.58 0.65
CA ASP A 24 -30.48 23.78 2.11
C ASP A 24 -29.06 23.52 2.68
N LEU A 25 -28.26 24.59 2.73
CA LEU A 25 -26.86 24.52 3.14
C LEU A 25 -26.67 23.97 4.56
N ASP A 26 -27.60 24.21 5.48
CA ASP A 26 -27.46 23.74 6.86
C ASP A 26 -27.51 22.21 6.92
N LYS A 27 -28.39 21.59 6.13
CA LYS A 27 -28.43 20.12 5.99
C LYS A 27 -27.25 19.59 5.18
N VAL A 28 -26.93 20.24 4.07
CA VAL A 28 -25.85 19.82 3.16
C VAL A 28 -24.50 19.79 3.87
N LEU A 29 -24.14 20.85 4.60
CA LEU A 29 -22.83 20.93 5.28
C LEU A 29 -22.67 19.85 6.36
N VAL A 30 -23.74 19.55 7.09
CA VAL A 30 -23.74 18.49 8.11
C VAL A 30 -23.58 17.12 7.45
N GLU A 31 -24.32 16.82 6.40
CA GLU A 31 -24.21 15.53 5.70
C GLU A 31 -22.88 15.38 4.96
N PHE A 32 -22.42 16.43 4.30
CA PHE A 32 -21.14 16.44 3.61
C PHE A 32 -20.00 16.11 4.57
N SER A 33 -19.97 16.76 5.73
CA SER A 33 -18.98 16.52 6.77
C SER A 33 -19.01 15.06 7.24
N LYS A 34 -20.21 14.50 7.51
CA LYS A 34 -20.37 13.09 7.89
C LYS A 34 -19.87 12.13 6.82
N LYS A 35 -20.14 12.42 5.53
CA LYS A 35 -19.76 11.55 4.41
C LYS A 35 -18.26 11.64 4.08
N ARG A 36 -17.66 12.84 4.10
CA ARG A 36 -16.34 13.11 3.50
C ARG A 36 -15.18 13.29 4.47
N VAL A 37 -15.40 13.67 5.74
CA VAL A 37 -14.30 13.83 6.72
C VAL A 37 -13.50 12.54 6.89
N LYS A 38 -14.16 11.39 6.90
CA LYS A 38 -13.49 10.07 6.96
C LYS A 38 -12.56 9.83 5.77
N GLU A 39 -12.92 10.30 4.58
CA GLU A 39 -12.14 10.13 3.35
C GLU A 39 -10.90 11.03 3.39
N GLY A 40 -11.07 12.28 3.81
CA GLY A 40 -9.96 13.22 4.00
C GLY A 40 -8.94 12.72 5.03
N ASN A 41 -9.40 12.28 6.19
CA ASN A 41 -8.52 11.73 7.24
C ASN A 41 -7.81 10.46 6.75
N SER A 42 -8.53 9.55 6.09
CA SER A 42 -7.96 8.33 5.53
C SER A 42 -6.91 8.64 4.46
N LEU A 43 -7.14 9.63 3.60
CA LEU A 43 -6.17 10.08 2.61
C LEU A 43 -4.87 10.56 3.29
N THR A 44 -4.98 11.41 4.31
CA THR A 44 -3.83 11.94 5.04
C THR A 44 -3.01 10.79 5.62
N ASP A 45 -3.66 9.87 6.34
CA ASP A 45 -2.98 8.74 6.96
C ASP A 45 -2.32 7.80 5.94
N LEU A 46 -3.03 7.47 4.86
CA LEU A 46 -2.49 6.68 3.76
C LEU A 46 -1.30 7.39 3.11
N ALA A 47 -1.39 8.70 2.86
CA ALA A 47 -0.31 9.46 2.25
C ALA A 47 0.97 9.45 3.12
N PHE A 48 0.81 9.55 4.44
CA PHE A 48 1.96 9.58 5.36
C PHE A 48 2.55 8.23 5.71
N ASN A 49 1.75 7.15 5.66
CA ASN A 49 2.14 5.88 6.28
C ASN A 49 1.99 4.65 5.36
N LEU A 50 1.42 4.79 4.15
CA LEU A 50 1.37 3.67 3.21
C LEU A 50 2.75 3.32 2.63
N TYR A 51 3.67 4.28 2.67
CA TYR A 51 5.11 4.10 2.44
C TYR A 51 5.86 4.19 3.76
N CYS A 52 6.87 3.33 3.91
CA CYS A 52 7.81 3.37 5.01
C CYS A 52 9.06 4.17 4.63
N LEU A 53 9.55 5.00 5.54
CA LEU A 53 10.79 5.75 5.37
C LEU A 53 12.05 4.88 5.58
N ASP A 54 11.90 3.71 6.20
CA ASP A 54 12.97 2.70 6.29
C ASP A 54 12.99 1.83 5.03
N GLU A 55 14.11 1.85 4.30
CA GLU A 55 14.25 1.14 3.02
C GLU A 55 14.10 -0.38 3.17
N GLY A 56 14.61 -0.95 4.27
CA GLY A 56 14.52 -2.38 4.54
C GLY A 56 13.10 -2.85 4.78
N ALA A 57 12.34 -2.11 5.59
CA ALA A 57 10.93 -2.35 5.85
C ALA A 57 10.09 -2.11 4.59
N GLN A 58 10.37 -1.05 3.83
CA GLN A 58 9.69 -0.75 2.57
C GLN A 58 9.94 -1.82 1.51
N GLY A 59 11.16 -2.34 1.42
CA GLY A 59 11.51 -3.43 0.51
C GLY A 59 10.76 -4.72 0.82
N LYS A 60 10.67 -5.10 2.12
CA LYS A 60 9.86 -6.24 2.57
C LYS A 60 8.39 -6.06 2.22
N GLU A 61 7.84 -4.86 2.43
CA GLU A 61 6.44 -4.59 2.11
C GLU A 61 6.18 -4.60 0.58
N THR A 62 7.14 -4.14 -0.21
CA THR A 62 7.06 -4.22 -1.68
C THR A 62 7.01 -5.68 -2.14
N LEU A 63 7.80 -6.56 -1.54
CA LEU A 63 7.74 -7.99 -1.81
C LEU A 63 6.38 -8.58 -1.38
N HIS A 64 5.87 -8.22 -0.20
CA HIS A 64 4.54 -8.64 0.24
C HIS A 64 3.45 -8.18 -0.73
N MET A 65 3.53 -6.96 -1.26
CA MET A 65 2.60 -6.45 -2.26
C MET A 65 2.59 -7.33 -3.52
N LEU A 66 3.77 -7.70 -4.05
CA LEU A 66 3.87 -8.54 -5.25
C LEU A 66 3.31 -9.94 -5.01
N VAL A 67 3.72 -10.58 -3.91
CA VAL A 67 3.25 -11.94 -3.55
C VAL A 67 1.75 -11.93 -3.30
N ARG A 68 1.26 -10.98 -2.51
CA ARG A 68 -0.17 -10.85 -2.20
C ARG A 68 -0.98 -10.50 -3.43
N GLY A 69 -0.43 -9.72 -4.36
CA GLY A 69 -1.06 -9.46 -5.66
C GLY A 69 -1.31 -10.74 -6.44
N LYS A 70 -0.27 -11.53 -6.65
CA LYS A 70 -0.39 -12.83 -7.35
C LYS A 70 -1.34 -13.78 -6.62
N LEU A 71 -1.24 -13.89 -5.29
CA LEU A 71 -2.13 -14.73 -4.50
C LEU A 71 -3.60 -14.28 -4.56
N SER A 72 -3.84 -12.96 -4.55
CA SER A 72 -5.20 -12.42 -4.66
C SER A 72 -5.82 -12.62 -6.05
N ASP A 73 -5.00 -12.69 -7.10
CA ASP A 73 -5.48 -12.99 -8.45
C ASP A 73 -5.81 -14.48 -8.61
N TRP A 74 -5.10 -15.38 -7.91
CA TRP A 74 -5.37 -16.82 -7.93
C TRP A 74 -6.46 -17.27 -6.95
N PHE A 75 -6.55 -16.63 -5.78
CA PHE A 75 -7.47 -16.98 -4.71
C PHE A 75 -8.17 -15.72 -4.14
N PRO A 76 -9.03 -15.06 -4.93
CA PRO A 76 -9.64 -13.79 -4.56
C PRO A 76 -10.60 -13.88 -3.36
N SER A 77 -11.13 -15.06 -3.06
CA SER A 77 -11.99 -15.30 -1.89
C SER A 77 -11.22 -15.37 -0.57
N VAL A 78 -9.92 -15.64 -0.60
CA VAL A 78 -9.09 -15.86 0.60
C VAL A 78 -8.13 -14.69 0.83
N PHE A 79 -7.59 -14.09 -0.24
CA PHE A 79 -6.58 -13.04 -0.13
C PHE A 79 -7.12 -11.69 -0.60
N THR A 80 -7.24 -10.76 0.35
CA THR A 80 -7.48 -9.35 0.04
C THR A 80 -6.28 -8.74 -0.69
N LYS A 81 -6.56 -7.95 -1.72
CA LYS A 81 -5.54 -7.19 -2.45
C LYS A 81 -4.78 -6.24 -1.52
N HIS A 82 -3.50 -6.06 -1.82
CA HIS A 82 -2.66 -5.12 -1.10
C HIS A 82 -3.18 -3.68 -1.28
N PRO A 83 -3.20 -2.84 -0.22
CA PRO A 83 -3.69 -1.46 -0.25
C PRO A 83 -3.13 -0.60 -1.38
N GLN A 84 -1.83 -0.70 -1.68
CA GLN A 84 -1.20 0.06 -2.76
C GLN A 84 -1.71 -0.31 -4.17
N MET A 85 -2.31 -1.50 -4.35
CA MET A 85 -2.87 -1.90 -5.64
C MET A 85 -4.34 -1.48 -5.81
N ILE A 86 -5.03 -1.18 -4.71
CA ILE A 86 -6.45 -0.83 -4.72
C ILE A 86 -6.69 0.67 -4.49
N ILE A 87 -5.68 1.41 -4.00
CA ILE A 87 -5.75 2.86 -3.89
C ILE A 87 -6.01 3.48 -5.27
N GLY A 88 -7.07 4.28 -5.37
CA GLY A 88 -7.51 4.87 -6.63
C GLY A 88 -8.45 3.98 -7.47
N SER A 89 -8.70 2.73 -7.09
CA SER A 89 -9.72 1.91 -7.72
C SER A 89 -11.11 2.53 -7.51
N PRO A 90 -12.01 2.49 -8.52
CA PRO A 90 -13.39 2.97 -8.35
C PRO A 90 -14.22 2.08 -7.41
N LYS A 91 -13.76 0.87 -7.10
CA LYS A 91 -14.47 -0.09 -6.24
C LYS A 91 -14.28 0.17 -4.74
N TYR A 92 -13.32 1.01 -4.36
CA TYR A 92 -12.93 1.23 -2.98
C TYR A 92 -12.88 2.72 -2.68
N ASN A 93 -13.42 3.11 -1.52
CA ASN A 93 -13.19 4.43 -0.95
C ASN A 93 -11.85 4.46 -0.19
N LEU A 94 -11.35 5.65 0.13
CA LEU A 94 -10.10 5.79 0.86
C LEU A 94 -10.23 5.24 2.28
N ALA A 95 -11.41 5.37 2.90
CA ALA A 95 -11.69 4.74 4.19
C ALA A 95 -11.58 3.21 4.13
N ASP A 96 -12.05 2.58 3.05
CA ASP A 96 -11.96 1.13 2.86
C ASP A 96 -10.50 0.69 2.70
N VAL A 97 -9.72 1.44 1.91
CA VAL A 97 -8.29 1.19 1.73
C VAL A 97 -7.53 1.35 3.05
N TYR A 98 -7.85 2.38 3.83
CA TYR A 98 -7.27 2.60 5.16
C TYR A 98 -7.62 1.47 6.12
N GLN A 99 -8.86 0.99 6.12
CA GLN A 99 -9.29 -0.14 6.93
C GLN A 99 -8.50 -1.40 6.57
N ILE A 100 -8.38 -1.74 5.29
CA ILE A 100 -7.60 -2.90 4.82
C ILE A 100 -6.14 -2.75 5.24
N ALA A 101 -5.54 -1.57 5.03
CA ALA A 101 -4.15 -1.32 5.40
C ALA A 101 -3.91 -1.43 6.92
N THR A 102 -4.91 -1.09 7.72
CA THR A 102 -4.88 -1.25 9.18
C THR A 102 -5.04 -2.70 9.59
N GLN A 103 -5.98 -3.44 8.98
CA GLN A 103 -6.19 -4.87 9.25
C GLN A 103 -4.97 -5.73 8.88
N LEU A 104 -4.25 -5.35 7.81
CA LEU A 104 -3.00 -5.98 7.42
C LEU A 104 -1.79 -5.53 8.26
N ASN A 105 -2.01 -4.67 9.26
CA ASN A 105 -0.99 -4.11 10.13
C ASN A 105 0.12 -3.36 9.38
N ILE A 106 -0.19 -2.80 8.20
CA ILE A 106 0.76 -2.02 7.40
C ILE A 106 0.87 -0.61 7.98
N ILE A 107 -0.27 0.09 8.12
CA ILE A 107 -0.29 1.48 8.62
C ILE A 107 0.25 1.60 10.04
N PRO A 108 -0.18 0.79 11.04
CA PRO A 108 0.33 0.93 12.39
C PRO A 108 1.85 0.71 12.47
N LYS A 109 2.35 -0.29 11.75
CA LYS A 109 3.78 -0.61 11.69
C LYS A 109 4.59 0.52 11.03
N HIS A 110 4.17 0.97 9.86
CA HIS A 110 4.87 2.04 9.14
C HIS A 110 4.79 3.36 9.89
N ARG A 111 3.65 3.68 10.53
CA ARG A 111 3.50 4.88 11.35
C ARG A 111 4.53 4.90 12.47
N ALA A 112 4.70 3.80 13.22
CA ALA A 112 5.69 3.73 14.30
C ALA A 112 7.12 3.99 13.80
N ILE A 113 7.50 3.38 12.68
CA ILE A 113 8.84 3.57 12.08
C ILE A 113 9.00 5.01 11.57
N ASN A 114 8.01 5.52 10.84
CA ASN A 114 8.05 6.85 10.25
C ASN A 114 8.08 7.94 11.33
N ASP A 115 7.30 7.80 12.40
CA ASP A 115 7.32 8.72 13.53
C ASP A 115 8.68 8.73 14.22
N GLN A 116 9.29 7.57 14.43
CA GLN A 116 10.64 7.48 15.00
C GLN A 116 11.67 8.17 14.11
N ILE A 117 11.65 7.92 12.79
CA ILE A 117 12.60 8.51 11.84
C ILE A 117 12.41 10.03 11.77
N ARG A 118 11.16 10.51 11.64
CA ARG A 118 10.85 11.95 11.60
C ARG A 118 11.27 12.65 12.88
N ARG A 119 10.97 12.06 14.04
CA ARG A 119 11.37 12.60 15.34
C ARG A 119 12.88 12.70 15.48
N LYS A 120 13.59 11.61 15.17
CA LYS A 120 15.05 11.58 15.22
C LYS A 120 15.66 12.64 14.30
N TYR A 121 15.20 12.73 13.05
CA TYR A 121 15.66 13.75 12.11
C TYR A 121 15.42 15.17 12.64
N TYR A 122 14.24 15.42 13.20
CA TYR A 122 13.93 16.71 13.81
C TYR A 122 14.90 17.03 14.96
N GLU A 123 15.06 16.11 15.91
CA GLU A 123 15.95 16.28 17.08
C GLU A 123 17.41 16.49 16.68
N GLU A 124 17.90 15.79 15.66
CA GLU A 124 19.23 16.01 15.07
C GLU A 124 19.34 17.38 14.36
N SER A 125 18.27 17.82 13.69
CA SER A 125 18.26 19.08 12.93
C SER A 125 18.35 20.31 13.82
N ILE A 126 17.75 20.26 15.01
CA ILE A 126 17.77 21.36 15.99
C ILE A 126 18.88 21.23 17.05
N GLY A 127 19.73 20.20 16.92
CA GLY A 127 20.87 19.99 17.81
C GLY A 127 20.53 19.43 19.19
N MET A 128 19.33 18.86 19.39
CA MET A 128 19.00 18.09 20.60
C MET A 128 19.77 16.77 20.67
N LEU A 129 20.07 16.18 19.51
CA LEU A 129 20.89 14.97 19.38
C LEU A 129 22.11 15.25 18.48
N PRO A 130 23.26 14.59 18.72
CA PRO A 130 24.38 14.64 17.80
C PRO A 130 24.00 13.98 16.47
N LYS A 131 24.44 14.57 15.35
CA LYS A 131 24.21 13.99 14.01
C LYS A 131 24.85 12.60 13.93
N ALA A 132 24.07 11.58 13.60
CA ALA A 132 24.61 10.25 13.36
C ALA A 132 25.64 10.26 12.22
N SER A 133 26.87 9.79 12.47
CA SER A 133 27.85 9.63 11.40
C SER A 133 27.38 8.49 10.49
N ALA A 134 27.31 8.73 9.18
CA ALA A 134 26.91 7.72 8.20
C ALA A 134 27.82 6.48 8.29
N ALA A 135 27.32 5.40 8.89
CA ALA A 135 27.99 4.11 8.85
C ALA A 135 27.88 3.56 7.42
N SER A 136 29.02 3.46 6.74
CA SER A 136 29.17 2.86 5.41
C SER A 136 28.63 1.41 5.43
N SER A 137 27.50 1.18 4.78
CA SER A 137 26.95 -0.15 4.59
C SER A 137 27.66 -0.82 3.40
N THR A 138 28.77 -1.49 3.67
CA THR A 138 29.38 -2.47 2.75
C THR A 138 28.44 -3.68 2.66
N GLY A 139 27.44 -3.59 1.79
CA GLY A 139 26.47 -4.64 1.54
C GLY A 139 27.11 -5.80 0.77
N ILE A 140 27.32 -6.91 1.47
CA ILE A 140 27.70 -8.21 0.91
C ILE A 140 26.59 -8.66 -0.06
N LEU A 141 26.92 -8.69 -1.35
CA LEU A 141 26.11 -9.24 -2.43
C LEU A 141 26.39 -10.75 -2.50
N VAL A 142 25.63 -11.57 -1.78
CA VAL A 142 25.57 -13.02 -2.00
C VAL A 142 24.17 -13.32 -2.54
N LEU A 143 24.07 -13.41 -3.86
CA LEU A 143 22.89 -13.92 -4.56
C LEU A 143 23.32 -15.06 -5.49
N LEU A 144 23.31 -16.25 -4.90
CA LEU A 144 22.68 -17.48 -5.41
C LEU A 144 22.95 -17.81 -6.89
N GLY A 145 24.05 -18.53 -7.13
CA GLY A 145 24.15 -19.45 -8.25
C GLY A 145 23.38 -20.72 -7.93
N LEU A 146 22.14 -20.84 -8.42
CA LEU A 146 21.38 -22.10 -8.47
C LEU A 146 20.27 -21.98 -9.54
N SER A 147 20.64 -22.07 -10.81
CA SER A 147 19.70 -22.44 -11.89
C SER A 147 20.46 -22.92 -13.13
N ALA A 148 21.10 -24.08 -13.03
CA ALA A 148 21.63 -24.78 -14.19
C ALA A 148 21.63 -26.30 -13.94
N LEU A 149 20.46 -26.89 -13.67
CA LEU A 149 20.24 -28.34 -13.83
C LEU A 149 18.75 -28.65 -13.97
N SER A 150 18.43 -29.41 -15.02
CA SER A 150 17.20 -30.18 -15.25
C SER A 150 15.94 -29.50 -15.84
N VAL A 151 16.07 -28.86 -17.00
CA VAL A 151 15.00 -28.91 -18.03
C VAL A 151 15.62 -29.34 -19.36
N ALA A 152 16.11 -30.57 -19.40
CA ALA A 152 16.55 -31.25 -20.63
C ALA A 152 16.53 -32.77 -20.38
N GLY A 153 15.34 -33.37 -20.43
CA GLY A 153 15.20 -34.80 -20.17
C GLY A 153 13.78 -35.38 -20.22
N MET A 154 12.82 -34.73 -20.88
CA MET A 154 11.45 -35.25 -21.01
C MET A 154 10.89 -35.21 -22.44
N VAL A 155 11.75 -35.28 -23.45
CA VAL A 155 11.33 -35.50 -24.86
C VAL A 155 12.35 -36.40 -25.58
N ALA A 156 12.44 -37.68 -25.20
CA ALA A 156 13.01 -38.75 -26.03
C ALA A 156 12.88 -40.10 -25.30
N GLY A 157 11.75 -40.80 -25.46
CA GLY A 157 11.61 -42.12 -24.83
C GLY A 157 10.21 -42.75 -24.86
N MET A 158 9.37 -42.43 -25.84
CA MET A 158 8.18 -43.23 -26.15
C MET A 158 8.28 -43.76 -27.57
N LYS A 159 9.05 -44.84 -27.73
CA LYS A 159 8.92 -45.78 -28.84
C LYS A 159 9.19 -47.19 -28.31
N PHE A 160 8.30 -48.11 -28.72
CA PHE A 160 8.37 -49.56 -28.60
C PHE A 160 8.07 -50.18 -27.23
N TYR A 161 6.83 -50.67 -27.07
CA TYR A 161 6.57 -52.08 -26.74
C TYR A 161 5.11 -52.41 -27.11
N ALA A 162 4.92 -52.96 -28.30
CA ALA A 162 3.70 -53.65 -28.73
C ALA A 162 4.08 -54.58 -29.89
N ALA A 163 4.56 -55.78 -29.57
CA ALA A 163 4.59 -56.96 -30.45
C ALA A 163 5.11 -58.17 -29.65
N THR A 164 4.19 -58.98 -29.13
CA THR A 164 4.11 -60.44 -29.22
C THR A 164 2.90 -60.90 -28.43
#